data_AF-A0A2T6E234-F1
#
_entry.id   AF-A0A2T6E234-F1
#
_cell.length_a   1.000
_cell.length_b   1.000
_cell.length_c   1.000
_cell.angle_alpha   90.00
_cell.angle_beta   90.00
_cell.angle_gamma   90.00
#
_symmetry.space_group_name_H-M   'P 1'
#
loop_
_entity.id
_entity.type
_entity.pdbx_description
1 polymer ?
#
loop_
_entity_poly.entity_id
_entity_poly.type
_entity_poly.pdbx_seq_one_letter_code
_entity_poly.pdbx_strand_id
1 'polypeptide(L)'
;MNPNPDPLEKVVDQALKSLPVRRAPSSLEARVLAEIARREALPWWHRSWTYWPTAVRWAFLVVSAALAAGVIAAVFALFHSSSAQVVEGAVAEPIGWLQAAKAVFGVFGRLGSQLLDLVPTPWLYGCIGGVVLAYLLLIGVGATAYRTLWQPR
;
A
#
# COMPACT_ATOMS: atom_id res chain seq x y z
N MET A 1 0.93 11.02 21.62
CA MET A 1 1.82 11.38 22.74
C MET A 1 2.85 10.27 22.85
N ASN A 2 4.12 10.53 22.50
CA ASN A 2 5.17 9.50 22.50
C ASN A 2 5.64 9.28 23.95
N PRO A 3 5.62 8.05 24.50
CA PRO A 3 5.88 7.82 25.93
C PRO A 3 7.34 8.00 26.37
N ASN A 4 8.28 8.24 25.47
CA ASN A 4 9.68 8.49 25.82
C ASN A 4 10.24 9.69 25.02
N PRO A 5 10.20 10.92 25.57
CA PRO A 5 10.67 12.10 24.87
C PRO A 5 12.19 12.07 24.72
N ASP A 6 12.66 12.19 23.49
CA ASP A 6 14.09 12.23 23.15
C ASP A 6 14.74 13.42 23.89
N PRO A 7 15.88 13.23 24.59
CA PRO A 7 16.59 14.33 25.24
C PRO A 7 16.92 15.49 24.29
N LEU A 8 17.06 15.22 22.98
CA LEU A 8 17.25 16.26 21.97
C LEU A 8 16.03 17.16 21.82
N GLU A 9 14.84 16.58 21.89
CA GLU A 9 13.56 17.30 21.79
C GLU A 9 13.43 18.32 22.93
N LYS A 10 13.85 17.94 24.16
CA LYS A 10 13.83 18.84 25.32
C LYS A 10 14.76 20.04 25.17
N VAL A 11 15.98 19.81 24.66
CA VAL A 11 16.96 20.89 24.46
C VAL A 11 16.48 21.86 23.37
N VAL A 12 15.93 21.33 22.27
CA VAL A 12 15.36 22.15 21.18
C VAL A 12 14.16 22.95 21.68
N ASP A 13 13.24 22.32 22.41
CA ASP A 13 12.03 22.97 22.91
C ASP A 13 12.36 24.08 23.92
N GLN A 14 13.38 23.87 24.76
CA GLN A 14 13.88 24.89 25.68
C GLN A 14 14.58 26.05 24.96
N ALA A 15 15.39 25.76 23.94
CA ALA A 15 16.01 26.79 23.11
C ALA A 15 14.97 27.63 22.36
N LEU A 16 13.93 27.00 21.80
CA LEU A 16 12.84 27.70 21.11
C LEU A 16 12.04 28.60 22.06
N LYS A 17 11.75 28.14 23.27
CA LYS A 17 11.04 28.94 24.29
C LYS A 17 11.85 30.11 24.82
N SER A 18 13.18 30.02 24.75
CA SER A 18 14.08 31.13 25.13
C SER A 18 14.14 32.26 24.09
N LEU A 19 13.58 32.06 22.89
CA LEU A 19 13.55 33.09 21.86
C LEU A 19 12.55 34.20 22.22
N PRO A 20 12.90 35.48 21.97
CA PRO A 20 11.98 36.58 22.21
C PRO A 20 10.76 36.50 21.30
N VAL A 21 9.58 36.82 21.84
CA VAL A 21 8.32 36.84 21.09
C VAL A 21 8.40 37.91 20.00
N ARG A 22 8.59 37.47 18.75
CA ARG A 22 8.58 38.33 17.57
C ARG A 22 7.17 38.42 17.00
N ARG A 23 6.77 39.64 16.64
CA ARG A 23 5.51 39.86 15.91
C ARG A 23 5.61 39.18 14.54
N ALA A 24 4.65 38.29 14.25
CA ALA A 24 4.59 37.64 12.95
C ALA A 24 4.36 38.69 11.84
N PRO A 25 5.04 38.58 10.69
CA PRO A 25 4.78 39.45 9.56
C PRO A 25 3.34 39.26 9.06
N SER A 26 2.68 40.34 8.65
CA SER A 26 1.27 40.34 8.23
C SER A 26 0.99 39.43 7.02
N SER A 27 2.00 39.10 6.23
CA SER A 27 1.90 38.18 5.09
C SER A 27 2.01 36.70 5.46
N LEU A 28 2.30 36.36 6.72
CA LEU A 28 2.56 34.99 7.12
C LEU A 28 1.34 34.09 6.92
N GLU A 29 0.15 34.56 7.30
CA GLU A 29 -1.11 33.84 7.13
C GLU A 29 -1.36 33.51 5.65
N ALA A 30 -1.29 34.52 4.79
CA ALA A 30 -1.49 34.34 3.34
C ALA A 30 -0.47 33.36 2.74
N ARG A 31 0.80 33.41 3.18
CA ARG A 31 1.86 32.49 2.71
C ARG A 31 1.63 31.06 3.18
N VAL A 32 1.19 30.87 4.42
CA VAL A 32 0.88 29.54 4.97
C VAL A 32 -0.31 28.93 4.24
N LEU A 33 -1.40 29.69 4.05
CA LEU A 33 -2.57 29.22 3.31
C LEU A 33 -2.25 28.90 1.86
N ALA A 34 -1.46 29.73 1.18
CA ALA A 34 -1.01 29.46 -0.18
C ALA A 34 -0.18 28.17 -0.27
N GLU A 35 0.70 27.92 0.70
CA GLU A 35 1.51 26.70 0.73
C GLU A 35 0.68 25.45 1.05
N ILE A 36 -0.34 25.56 1.92
CA ILE A 36 -1.28 24.45 2.19
C ILE A 36 -2.07 24.13 0.92
N ALA A 37 -2.62 25.13 0.24
CA ALA A 37 -3.33 24.93 -1.02
C ALA A 37 -2.42 24.32 -2.10
N ARG A 38 -1.16 24.75 -2.16
CA ARG A 38 -0.15 24.15 -3.04
C ARG A 38 0.08 22.67 -2.71
N ARG A 39 0.14 22.33 -1.41
CA ARG A 39 0.32 20.96 -0.92
C ARG A 39 -0.88 20.06 -1.21
N GLU A 40 -2.08 20.62 -1.12
CA GLU A 40 -3.31 19.93 -1.49
C GLU A 40 -3.45 19.76 -3.01
N ALA A 41 -2.88 20.66 -3.80
CA ALA A 41 -2.84 20.50 -5.25
C ALA A 41 -1.82 19.44 -5.74
N LEU A 42 -1.05 18.79 -4.84
CA LEU A 42 -0.11 17.76 -5.30
C LEU A 42 -0.84 16.57 -5.92
N PRO A 43 -0.37 16.12 -7.09
CA PRO A 43 -0.86 14.90 -7.71
C PRO A 43 -0.66 13.68 -6.82
N TRP A 44 -1.53 12.69 -6.98
CA TRP A 44 -1.55 11.48 -6.17
C TRP A 44 -0.21 10.71 -6.17
N TRP A 45 0.56 10.77 -7.26
CA TRP A 45 1.85 10.07 -7.38
C TRP A 45 2.99 10.67 -6.54
N HIS A 46 2.87 11.95 -6.13
CA HIS A 46 3.80 12.57 -5.18
C HIS A 46 3.36 12.42 -3.72
N ARG A 47 2.16 11.88 -3.47
CA ARG A 47 1.65 11.63 -2.13
C ARG A 47 2.03 10.22 -1.66
N SER A 48 1.96 10.01 -0.35
CA SER A 48 2.18 8.68 0.22
C SER A 48 1.22 7.64 -0.38
N TRP A 49 1.63 6.38 -0.37
CA TRP A 49 0.92 5.25 -0.98
C TRP A 49 -0.56 5.17 -0.58
N THR A 50 -0.89 5.60 0.65
CA THR A 50 -2.25 5.66 1.20
C THR A 50 -3.19 6.66 0.50
N TYR A 51 -2.69 7.54 -0.36
CA TYR A 51 -3.51 8.48 -1.15
C TYR A 51 -3.66 8.07 -2.61
N TRP A 52 -3.04 6.98 -3.05
CA TRP A 52 -3.11 6.55 -4.44
C TRP A 52 -4.51 6.04 -4.78
N PRO A 53 -4.98 6.16 -6.04
CA PRO A 53 -6.22 5.53 -6.47
C PRO A 53 -6.18 4.02 -6.19
N THR A 54 -7.30 3.43 -5.75
CA THR A 54 -7.37 2.02 -5.35
C THR A 54 -6.91 1.08 -6.46
N ALA A 55 -7.27 1.36 -7.71
CA ALA A 55 -6.83 0.59 -8.89
C ALA A 55 -5.31 0.56 -9.03
N VAL A 56 -4.63 1.70 -8.82
CA VAL A 56 -3.17 1.81 -8.95
C VAL A 56 -2.47 1.06 -7.82
N ARG A 57 -3.03 1.07 -6.60
CA ARG A 57 -2.49 0.26 -5.49
C ARG A 57 -2.52 -1.22 -5.82
N TRP A 58 -3.64 -1.71 -6.32
CA TRP A 58 -3.77 -3.13 -6.72
C TRP A 58 -2.85 -3.48 -7.88
N ALA A 59 -2.77 -2.62 -8.91
CA ALA A 59 -1.85 -2.83 -10.02
C ALA A 59 -0.39 -2.92 -9.54
N PHE A 60 0.04 -1.99 -8.67
CA PHE A 60 1.38 -2.00 -8.10
C PHE A 60 1.64 -3.27 -7.29
N LEU A 61 0.68 -3.72 -6.48
CA LEU A 61 0.80 -4.91 -5.66
C LEU A 61 0.91 -6.18 -6.51
N VAL A 62 0.08 -6.29 -7.57
CA VAL A 62 0.13 -7.40 -8.54
C VAL A 62 1.46 -7.43 -9.28
N VAL A 63 1.92 -6.29 -9.79
CA VAL A 63 3.20 -6.20 -10.52
C VAL A 63 4.39 -6.53 -9.60
N SER A 64 4.38 -6.02 -8.37
CA SER A 64 5.42 -6.30 -7.39
C SER A 64 5.43 -7.77 -6.99
N ALA A 65 4.27 -8.37 -6.74
CA ALA A 65 4.15 -9.80 -6.46
C ALA A 65 4.61 -10.65 -7.64
N ALA A 66 4.31 -10.26 -8.87
CA ALA A 66 4.76 -10.94 -10.08
C ALA A 66 6.28 -10.89 -10.25
N LEU A 67 6.88 -9.72 -10.01
CA LEU A 67 8.34 -9.56 -10.01
C LEU A 67 9.00 -10.41 -8.92
N ALA A 68 8.48 -10.37 -7.70
CA ALA A 68 9.00 -11.17 -6.59
C ALA A 68 8.92 -12.67 -6.88
N ALA A 69 7.77 -13.15 -7.38
CA ALA A 69 7.59 -14.54 -7.80
C ALA A 69 8.55 -14.92 -8.95
N GLY A 70 8.75 -14.03 -9.93
CA GLY A 70 9.70 -14.23 -11.02
C GLY A 70 11.15 -14.36 -10.52
N VAL A 71 11.57 -13.52 -9.57
CA VAL A 71 12.90 -13.60 -8.94
C VAL A 71 13.05 -14.91 -8.19
N ILE A 72 12.05 -15.31 -7.39
CA ILE A 72 12.08 -16.57 -6.64
C ILE A 72 12.16 -17.77 -7.60
N ALA A 73 11.38 -17.75 -8.70
CA ALA A 73 11.41 -18.80 -9.71
C ALA A 73 12.76 -18.86 -10.45
N ALA A 74 13.35 -17.71 -10.78
CA ALA A 74 14.67 -17.64 -11.39
C ALA A 74 15.76 -18.17 -10.46
N VAL A 75 15.72 -17.79 -9.18
CA VAL A 75 16.60 -18.31 -8.13
C VAL A 75 16.43 -19.83 -8.01
N PHE A 76 15.18 -20.32 -7.92
CA PHE A 76 14.90 -21.76 -7.85
C PHE A 76 15.41 -22.50 -9.08
N ALA A 77 15.22 -21.95 -10.28
CA ALA A 77 15.75 -22.51 -11.52
C ALA A 77 17.27 -22.59 -11.51
N LEU A 78 17.98 -21.55 -11.07
CA LEU A 78 19.45 -21.52 -10.96
C LEU A 78 19.99 -22.54 -9.95
N PHE A 79 19.31 -22.71 -8.82
CA PHE A 79 19.71 -23.66 -7.78
C PHE A 79 19.28 -25.11 -8.08
N HIS A 80 18.19 -25.34 -8.79
CA HIS A 80 17.81 -26.67 -9.32
C HIS A 80 18.58 -27.06 -10.58
N SER A 81 19.12 -26.08 -11.33
CA SER A 81 19.98 -26.32 -12.49
C SER A 81 21.42 -26.62 -12.08
N SER A 82 21.61 -27.63 -11.23
CA SER A 82 22.85 -28.42 -11.21
C SER A 82 22.97 -29.32 -12.46
N SER A 83 22.10 -29.15 -13.45
CA SER A 83 22.25 -29.66 -14.82
C SER A 83 22.42 -28.48 -15.79
N ALA A 84 23.61 -28.42 -16.39
CA ALA A 84 24.22 -27.25 -17.03
C ALA A 84 23.67 -26.90 -18.44
N GLN A 85 22.35 -26.87 -18.67
CA GLN A 85 21.80 -26.73 -20.03
C GLN A 85 20.82 -25.56 -20.27
N VAL A 86 20.42 -24.79 -19.25
CA VAL A 86 19.32 -23.81 -19.43
C VAL A 86 19.80 -22.36 -19.64
N VAL A 87 21.10 -22.06 -19.44
CA VAL A 87 21.59 -20.66 -19.47
C VAL A 87 21.94 -20.17 -20.88
N GLU A 88 22.19 -21.04 -21.86
CA GLU A 88 22.56 -20.62 -23.23
C GLU A 88 21.39 -20.06 -24.06
N GLY A 89 20.14 -20.42 -23.75
CA GLY A 89 18.96 -19.98 -24.53
C GLY A 89 18.33 -18.66 -24.10
N ALA A 90 18.62 -18.18 -22.88
CA ALA A 90 17.89 -17.06 -22.28
C ALA A 90 18.46 -15.67 -22.60
N VAL A 91 19.67 -15.59 -23.17
CA VAL A 91 20.42 -14.33 -23.35
C VAL A 91 20.53 -13.93 -24.83
N ALA A 92 20.22 -14.82 -25.79
CA ALA A 92 20.44 -14.57 -27.21
C ALA A 92 19.29 -13.88 -27.96
N GLU A 93 18.08 -13.85 -27.40
CA GLU A 93 16.90 -13.31 -28.08
C GLU A 93 16.36 -12.08 -27.33
N PRO A 94 16.38 -10.87 -27.93
CA PRO A 94 15.77 -9.66 -27.33
C PRO A 94 14.25 -9.76 -27.12
N ILE A 95 13.65 -10.90 -27.47
CA ILE A 95 12.24 -11.29 -27.29
C ILE A 95 12.05 -12.17 -26.03
N GLY A 96 13.13 -12.64 -25.40
CA GLY A 96 13.09 -13.53 -24.23
C GLY A 96 12.41 -12.92 -23.00
N TRP A 97 12.58 -11.61 -22.77
CA TRP A 97 11.93 -10.91 -21.66
C TRP A 97 10.41 -10.78 -21.85
N LEU A 98 9.94 -10.64 -23.09
CA LEU A 98 8.51 -10.62 -23.44
C LEU A 98 7.88 -11.99 -23.23
N GLN A 99 8.59 -13.06 -23.59
CA GLN A 99 8.13 -14.42 -23.31
C GLN A 99 8.17 -14.74 -21.81
N ALA A 100 9.19 -14.30 -21.09
CA ALA A 100 9.26 -14.42 -19.63
C ALA A 100 8.11 -13.66 -18.95
N ALA A 101 7.84 -12.42 -19.36
CA ALA A 101 6.70 -11.65 -18.87
C ALA A 101 5.36 -12.34 -19.18
N LYS A 102 5.18 -12.85 -20.41
CA LYS A 102 3.96 -13.56 -20.82
C LYS A 102 3.81 -14.91 -20.08
N ALA A 103 4.91 -15.60 -19.80
CA ALA A 103 4.91 -16.84 -19.02
C ALA A 103 4.54 -16.57 -17.56
N VAL A 104 5.08 -15.51 -16.95
CA VAL A 104 4.72 -15.06 -15.60
C VAL A 104 3.23 -14.70 -15.55
N PHE A 105 2.75 -13.84 -16.46
CA PHE A 105 1.32 -13.53 -16.56
C PHE A 105 0.45 -14.76 -16.79
N GLY A 106 0.90 -15.73 -17.60
CA GLY A 106 0.21 -16.99 -17.83
C GLY A 106 0.19 -17.92 -16.61
N VAL A 107 1.20 -17.87 -15.74
CA VAL A 107 1.21 -18.58 -14.44
C VAL A 107 0.21 -17.95 -13.49
N PHE A 108 0.12 -16.62 -13.42
CA PHE A 108 -0.92 -15.93 -12.63
C PHE A 108 -2.33 -16.23 -13.13
N GLY A 109 -2.54 -16.23 -14.45
CA GLY A 109 -3.84 -16.58 -15.03
C GLY A 109 -4.25 -18.03 -14.72
N ARG A 110 -3.30 -18.99 -14.81
CA ARG A 110 -3.54 -20.40 -14.51
C ARG A 110 -3.75 -20.66 -13.02
N LEU A 111 -2.98 -20.01 -12.15
CA LEU A 111 -3.21 -20.08 -10.70
C LEU A 111 -4.57 -19.46 -10.34
N GLY A 112 -4.93 -18.35 -10.98
CA GLY A 112 -6.24 -17.72 -10.81
C GLY A 112 -7.39 -18.64 -11.21
N SER A 113 -7.31 -19.28 -12.38
CA SER A 113 -8.34 -20.22 -12.84
C SER A 113 -8.36 -21.51 -12.01
N GLN A 114 -7.20 -22.06 -11.64
CA GLN A 114 -7.12 -23.25 -10.80
C GLN A 114 -7.62 -22.99 -9.37
N LEU A 115 -7.37 -21.81 -8.80
CA LEU A 115 -7.92 -21.42 -7.50
C LEU A 115 -9.42 -21.18 -7.60
N LEU A 116 -9.93 -20.61 -8.70
CA LEU A 116 -11.36 -20.46 -8.94
C LEU A 116 -12.08 -21.81 -9.11
N ASP A 117 -11.41 -22.79 -9.73
CA ASP A 117 -11.95 -24.15 -9.91
C ASP A 117 -11.83 -25.00 -8.63
N LEU A 118 -10.83 -24.74 -7.77
CA LEU A 118 -10.67 -25.42 -6.47
C LEU A 118 -11.57 -24.85 -5.37
N VAL A 119 -12.00 -23.59 -5.48
CA VAL A 119 -12.85 -22.94 -4.47
C VAL A 119 -14.31 -23.29 -4.75
N PRO A 120 -14.95 -24.13 -3.90
CA PRO A 120 -16.36 -24.46 -4.11
C PRO A 120 -17.17 -23.16 -4.01
N THR A 121 -18.02 -22.92 -5.01
CA THR A 121 -18.89 -21.73 -5.10
C THR A 121 -19.60 -21.34 -3.79
N PRO A 122 -20.05 -22.26 -2.89
CA PRO A 122 -20.63 -21.87 -1.60
C PRO A 122 -19.66 -21.15 -0.66
N TRP A 123 -18.35 -21.42 -0.72
CA TRP A 123 -17.35 -20.74 0.11
C TRP A 123 -17.12 -19.29 -0.35
N LEU A 124 -17.24 -19.03 -1.65
CA LEU A 124 -17.21 -17.67 -2.20
C LEU A 124 -18.38 -16.84 -1.69
N TYR A 125 -19.60 -17.40 -1.72
CA TYR A 125 -20.77 -16.74 -1.14
C TYR A 125 -20.66 -16.59 0.39
N GLY A 126 -20.05 -17.56 1.08
CA GLY A 126 -19.77 -17.49 2.52
C GLY A 126 -18.79 -16.37 2.88
N CYS A 127 -17.71 -16.21 2.13
CA CYS A 127 -16.74 -15.12 2.32
C CYS A 127 -17.36 -13.75 2.04
N ILE A 128 -18.10 -13.60 0.94
CA ILE A 128 -18.80 -12.35 0.62
C ILE A 128 -19.84 -12.04 1.70
N GLY A 129 -20.64 -13.02 2.10
CA GLY A 129 -21.63 -12.89 3.18
C GLY A 129 -20.98 -12.52 4.52
N GLY A 130 -19.84 -13.12 4.86
CA GLY A 130 -19.07 -12.80 6.06
C GLY A 130 -18.53 -11.37 6.06
N VAL A 131 -18.02 -10.89 4.92
CA VAL A 131 -17.55 -9.50 4.77
C VAL A 131 -18.72 -8.51 4.91
N VAL A 132 -19.86 -8.80 4.28
CA VAL A 132 -21.07 -7.97 4.40
C VAL A 132 -21.56 -7.93 5.85
N LEU A 133 -21.61 -9.09 6.53
CA LEU A 133 -22.04 -9.20 7.92
C LEU A 133 -21.09 -8.44 8.85
N ALA A 134 -19.77 -8.58 8.66
CA ALA A 134 -18.77 -7.85 9.44
C ALA A 134 -18.90 -6.33 9.25
N TYR A 135 -19.17 -5.88 8.02
CA TYR A 135 -19.38 -4.46 7.74
C TYR A 135 -20.66 -3.92 8.40
N LEU A 136 -21.75 -4.69 8.36
CA LEU A 136 -23.01 -4.36 9.04
C LEU A 136 -22.84 -4.32 10.56
N LEU A 137 -22.08 -5.26 11.14
CA LEU A 137 -21.75 -5.26 12.57
C LEU A 137 -20.93 -4.04 12.96
N LEU A 138 -19.94 -3.66 12.13
CA LEU A 138 -19.12 -2.47 12.38
C LEU A 138 -19.99 -1.20 12.37
N ILE A 139 -20.90 -1.08 11.41
CA ILE A 139 -21.87 0.03 11.37
C ILE A 139 -22.80 0.00 12.58
N GLY A 140 -23.34 -1.18 12.93
CA GLY A 140 -24.25 -1.34 14.06
C GLY A 140 -23.60 -0.98 15.39
N VAL A 141 -22.36 -1.44 15.63
CA VAL A 141 -21.58 -1.12 16.84
C VAL A 141 -21.19 0.36 16.86
N GLY A 142 -20.82 0.92 15.71
CA GLY A 142 -20.55 2.36 15.59
C GLY A 142 -21.79 3.20 15.92
N ALA A 143 -22.96 2.81 15.43
CA ALA A 143 -24.23 3.49 15.69
C ALA A 143 -24.67 3.39 17.16
N THR A 144 -24.51 2.22 17.79
CA THR A 144 -24.83 2.06 19.22
C THR A 144 -23.86 2.82 20.11
N ALA A 145 -22.56 2.79 19.82
CA ALA A 145 -21.54 3.55 20.55
C ALA A 145 -21.73 5.06 20.39
N TYR A 146 -22.09 5.54 19.19
CA TYR A 146 -22.42 6.94 18.97
C TYR A 146 -23.65 7.35 19.80
N ARG A 147 -24.70 6.52 19.81
CA ARG A 147 -25.93 6.80 20.56
C ARG A 147 -25.70 6.84 22.07
N THR A 148 -24.86 5.97 22.63
CA THR A 148 -24.61 5.95 24.08
C THR A 148 -23.69 7.08 24.55
N LEU A 149 -22.76 7.53 23.69
CA LEU A 149 -21.82 8.61 24.03
C LEU A 149 -22.39 10.02 23.80
N TRP A 150 -23.33 10.18 22.86
CA TRP A 150 -23.85 11.49 22.45
C TRP A 150 -25.33 11.71 22.78
N GLN A 151 -25.95 10.86 23.60
CA GLN A 151 -27.27 11.16 24.16
C GLN A 151 -27.15 12.34 25.15
N PRO A 152 -27.79 13.50 24.89
CA PRO A 152 -27.86 14.57 25.86
C PRO A 152 -28.75 14.09 27.01
N ARG A 153 -28.22 14.18 28.24
CA ARG A 153 -29.01 14.05 29.46
C ARG A 153 -29.89 15.27 29.64
#